data_AF-A0A519UVX0-F1
#
_entry.id   AF-A0A519UVX0-F1
#
_cell.length_a   1.000
_cell.length_b   1.000
_cell.length_c   1.000
_cell.angle_alpha   90.00
_cell.angle_beta   90.00
_cell.angle_gamma   90.00
#
_symmetry.space_group_name_H-M   'P 1'
#
loop_
_entity.id
_entity.type
_entity.pdbx_description
1 polymer ?
#
loop_
_entity_poly.entity_id
_entity_poly.type
_entity_poly.pdbx_seq_one_letter_code
_entity_poly.pdbx_strand_id
1 'polypeptide(L)'
;MNAILKDKSFQISIILTTIFIGTGIAFLFFGLVDYSWVLFGLLPIVLGVAIGTMKVRKYALWGAIITTIILLLAIYIPGLSGVICIIMAIGLIVPFIFLGYVIARLVKRYSLIKETNRLSVLVLPILPFLLMAPTEHFLKKDKEIVIEVKTEKILNYTPEQVFDAIKSVDTLDAEKPFLLKIDLPIPTKCILEKEEVGALRTCYFKAGR
;
A
#
# COMPACT_ATOMS: atom_id res chain seq x y z
N MET A 1 -3.19 21.62 22.17
CA MET A 1 -2.46 20.34 21.99
C MET A 1 -2.54 19.43 23.22
N ASN A 2 -2.23 19.93 24.43
CA ASN A 2 -2.23 19.12 25.66
C ASN A 2 -3.59 18.48 26.04
N ALA A 3 -4.72 19.12 25.69
CA ALA A 3 -6.04 18.56 25.95
C ALA A 3 -6.41 17.38 25.01
N ILE A 4 -5.87 17.37 23.79
CA ILE A 4 -6.15 16.32 22.79
C ILE A 4 -5.38 15.05 23.14
N LEU A 5 -4.10 15.20 23.53
CA LEU A 5 -3.22 14.07 23.89
C LEU A 5 -3.66 13.35 25.18
N LYS A 6 -4.36 14.04 26.09
CA LYS A 6 -4.91 13.46 27.33
C LYS A 6 -6.30 12.83 27.13
N ASP A 7 -6.91 12.97 25.95
CA ASP A 7 -8.22 12.37 25.70
C ASP A 7 -8.09 10.84 25.56
N LYS A 8 -8.92 10.12 26.34
CA LYS A 8 -8.91 8.66 26.36
C LYS A 8 -9.27 8.06 24.99
N SER A 9 -10.12 8.72 24.21
CA SER A 9 -10.52 8.25 22.88
C SER A 9 -9.39 8.46 21.87
N PHE A 10 -8.61 9.54 22.01
CA PHE A 10 -7.40 9.74 21.20
C PHE A 10 -6.37 8.63 21.46
N GLN A 11 -6.04 8.36 22.73
CA GLN A 11 -5.07 7.30 23.09
C GLN A 11 -5.51 5.91 22.62
N ILE A 12 -6.78 5.57 22.80
CA ILE A 12 -7.33 4.28 22.33
C ILE A 12 -7.28 4.22 20.79
N SER A 13 -7.54 5.32 20.08
CA SER A 13 -7.47 5.32 18.61
C SER A 13 -6.06 5.05 18.09
N ILE A 14 -5.01 5.51 18.78
CA ILE A 14 -3.62 5.19 18.44
C ILE A 14 -3.40 3.68 18.58
N ILE A 15 -3.72 3.12 19.76
CA ILE A 15 -3.54 1.69 20.04
C ILE A 15 -4.30 0.85 19.02
N LEU A 16 -5.55 1.22 18.74
CA LEU A 16 -6.41 0.52 17.80
C LEU A 16 -5.83 0.58 16.37
N THR A 17 -5.41 1.75 15.91
CA THR A 17 -4.84 1.92 14.57
C THR A 17 -3.54 1.12 14.44
N THR A 18 -2.69 1.13 15.47
CA THR A 18 -1.47 0.31 15.51
C THR A 18 -1.80 -1.17 15.45
N ILE A 19 -2.82 -1.66 16.17
CA ILE A 19 -3.24 -3.06 16.08
C ILE A 19 -3.71 -3.38 14.66
N PHE A 20 -4.60 -2.60 14.07
CA PHE A 20 -5.20 -2.89 12.77
C PHE A 20 -4.17 -2.80 11.64
N ILE A 21 -3.57 -1.63 11.46
CA ILE A 21 -2.60 -1.37 10.39
C ILE A 21 -1.32 -2.16 10.62
N GLY A 22 -0.85 -2.28 11.86
CA GLY A 22 0.31 -3.10 12.20
C GLY A 22 0.09 -4.58 11.90
N THR A 23 -1.11 -5.12 12.15
CA THR A 23 -1.43 -6.50 11.75
C THR A 23 -1.44 -6.65 10.23
N GLY A 24 -2.01 -5.70 9.49
CA GLY A 24 -1.98 -5.71 8.03
C GLY A 24 -0.56 -5.69 7.47
N ILE A 25 0.30 -4.83 8.01
CA ILE A 25 1.73 -4.74 7.66
C ILE A 25 2.45 -6.06 7.97
N ALA A 26 2.23 -6.62 9.17
CA ALA A 26 2.85 -7.89 9.56
C ALA A 26 2.43 -9.03 8.63
N PHE A 27 1.14 -9.11 8.29
CA PHE A 27 0.61 -10.14 7.39
C PHE A 27 1.20 -10.02 5.97
N LEU A 28 1.38 -8.80 5.48
CA LEU A 28 2.07 -8.55 4.21
C LEU A 28 3.51 -9.07 4.26
N PHE A 29 4.25 -8.79 5.34
CA PHE A 29 5.64 -9.24 5.49
C PHE A 29 5.79 -10.74 5.69
N PHE A 30 4.83 -11.40 6.34
CA PHE A 30 4.81 -12.86 6.45
C PHE A 30 4.33 -13.57 5.19
N GLY A 31 3.96 -12.83 4.13
CA GLY A 31 3.44 -13.40 2.89
C GLY A 31 2.08 -14.08 3.07
N LEU A 32 1.30 -13.66 4.08
CA LEU A 32 -0.05 -14.18 4.35
C LEU A 32 -1.13 -13.43 3.59
N VAL A 33 -0.78 -12.29 2.98
CA VAL A 33 -1.70 -11.36 2.32
C VAL A 33 -0.98 -10.73 1.13
N ASP A 34 -1.66 -10.67 -0.01
CA ASP A 34 -1.20 -9.96 -1.20
C ASP A 34 -1.70 -8.50 -1.20
N TYR A 35 -1.13 -7.67 -2.09
CA TYR A 35 -1.63 -6.31 -2.36
C TYR A 35 -3.05 -6.35 -2.94
N SER A 36 -4.04 -6.44 -2.05
CA SER A 36 -5.41 -6.82 -2.35
C SER A 36 -6.42 -5.81 -1.82
N TRP A 37 -7.67 -5.94 -2.27
CA TRP A 37 -8.80 -5.17 -1.73
C TRP A 37 -9.02 -5.42 -0.23
N VAL A 38 -8.70 -6.61 0.28
CA VAL A 38 -8.85 -6.90 1.71
C VAL A 38 -7.90 -6.05 2.55
N LEU A 39 -6.66 -5.85 2.08
CA LEU A 39 -5.67 -5.02 2.77
C LEU A 39 -5.97 -3.52 2.67
N PHE A 40 -6.26 -3.01 1.47
CA PHE A 40 -6.41 -1.55 1.25
C PHE A 40 -7.85 -1.03 1.33
N GLY A 41 -8.84 -1.90 1.28
CA GLY A 41 -10.27 -1.56 1.35
C GLY A 41 -10.89 -2.02 2.67
N LEU A 42 -10.98 -3.34 2.89
CA LEU A 42 -11.67 -3.90 4.04
C LEU A 42 -11.04 -3.45 5.37
N LEU A 43 -9.73 -3.64 5.55
CA LEU A 43 -9.05 -3.31 6.82
C LEU A 43 -9.25 -1.85 7.24
N PRO A 44 -9.03 -0.84 6.37
CA PRO A 44 -9.32 0.56 6.66
C PRO A 44 -10.79 0.85 6.98
N ILE A 45 -11.74 0.25 6.25
CA ILE A 45 -13.19 0.41 6.53
C ILE A 45 -13.50 -0.08 7.93
N VAL A 46 -13.02 -1.27 8.27
CA VAL A 46 -13.29 -1.90 9.56
C VAL A 46 -12.67 -1.08 10.71
N LEU A 47 -11.45 -0.58 10.53
CA LEU A 47 -10.83 0.38 11.46
C LEU A 47 -11.69 1.64 11.62
N GLY A 48 -12.18 2.20 10.51
CA GLY A 48 -13.09 3.33 10.49
C GLY A 48 -14.38 3.09 11.27
N VAL A 49 -14.98 1.90 11.14
CA VAL A 49 -16.17 1.51 11.90
C VAL A 49 -15.86 1.51 13.39
N ALA A 50 -14.75 0.89 13.81
CA ALA A 50 -14.37 0.84 15.21
C ALA A 50 -14.18 2.26 15.79
N ILE A 51 -13.49 3.15 15.07
CA ILE A 51 -13.32 4.57 15.46
C ILE A 51 -14.68 5.29 15.56
N GLY A 52 -15.60 5.05 14.62
CA GLY A 52 -16.92 5.70 14.61
C GLY A 52 -17.84 5.31 15.79
N THR A 53 -17.57 4.18 16.44
CA THR A 53 -18.31 3.72 17.64
C THR A 53 -17.80 4.32 18.95
N MET A 54 -16.70 5.07 18.92
CA MET A 54 -16.13 5.70 20.12
C MET A 54 -16.95 6.90 20.60
N LYS A 55 -16.82 7.23 21.89
CA LYS A 55 -17.54 8.36 22.52
C LYS A 55 -17.10 9.71 21.95
N VAL A 56 -15.79 9.96 21.87
CA VAL A 56 -15.24 11.24 21.36
C VAL A 56 -14.65 11.03 19.96
N ARG A 57 -15.53 11.10 18.97
CA ARG A 57 -15.26 10.73 17.57
C ARG A 57 -14.23 11.59 16.84
N LYS A 58 -14.30 12.91 17.01
CA LYS A 58 -13.46 13.85 16.27
C LYS A 58 -11.97 13.61 16.57
N TYR A 59 -11.63 13.47 17.86
CA TYR A 59 -10.25 13.20 18.26
C TYR A 59 -9.80 11.78 17.88
N ALA A 60 -10.68 10.79 17.96
CA ALA A 60 -10.36 9.43 17.54
C ALA A 60 -10.06 9.34 16.03
N LEU A 61 -10.79 10.06 15.17
CA LEU A 61 -10.52 10.09 13.73
C LEU A 61 -9.17 10.76 13.42
N TRP A 62 -8.86 11.88 14.08
CA TRP A 62 -7.54 12.52 13.95
C TRP A 62 -6.42 11.62 14.44
N GLY A 63 -6.59 10.95 15.57
CA GLY A 63 -5.62 9.98 16.08
C GLY A 63 -5.35 8.86 15.09
N ALA A 64 -6.40 8.29 14.49
CA ALA A 64 -6.24 7.24 13.50
C ALA A 64 -5.55 7.69 12.21
N ILE A 65 -5.90 8.86 11.66
CA ILE A 65 -5.25 9.38 10.45
C ILE A 65 -3.76 9.67 10.74
N ILE A 66 -3.47 10.34 11.85
CA ILE A 66 -2.08 10.67 12.23
C ILE A 66 -1.28 9.40 12.46
N THR A 67 -1.80 8.43 13.22
CA THR A 67 -1.12 7.15 13.46
C THR A 67 -0.91 6.36 12.17
N THR A 68 -1.88 6.35 11.25
CA THR A 68 -1.74 5.69 9.95
C THR A 68 -0.58 6.29 9.15
N ILE A 69 -0.51 7.62 9.06
CA ILE A 69 0.58 8.31 8.35
C ILE A 69 1.92 7.99 9.00
N ILE A 70 2.01 8.03 10.33
CA ILE A 70 3.24 7.70 11.07
C ILE A 70 3.68 6.26 10.82
N LEU A 71 2.75 5.30 10.84
CA LEU A 71 3.06 3.88 10.59
C LEU A 71 3.56 3.67 9.17
N LEU A 72 2.92 4.28 8.17
CA LEU A 72 3.38 4.17 6.78
C LEU A 72 4.76 4.81 6.57
N LEU A 73 5.02 5.96 7.19
CA LEU A 73 6.35 6.58 7.19
C LEU A 73 7.39 5.73 7.94
N ALA A 74 7.00 4.99 8.97
CA ALA A 74 7.91 4.10 9.69
C ALA A 74 8.40 2.94 8.82
N ILE A 75 7.60 2.47 7.85
CA ILE A 75 7.99 1.42 6.88
C ILE A 75 9.02 1.95 5.87
N TYR A 76 9.06 3.25 5.62
CA TYR A 76 10.06 3.87 4.73
C TYR A 76 11.49 3.73 5.28
N ILE A 77 11.66 3.86 6.60
CA ILE A 77 12.97 3.85 7.27
C ILE A 77 13.78 2.57 6.98
N PRO A 78 13.24 1.35 7.13
CA PRO A 78 13.96 0.12 6.79
C PRO A 78 14.11 -0.11 5.28
N GLY A 79 13.63 0.79 4.41
CA GLY A 79 13.70 0.63 2.96
C GLY A 79 12.77 -0.45 2.41
N LEU A 80 11.66 -0.72 3.11
CA LEU A 80 10.70 -1.76 2.73
C LEU A 80 9.62 -1.26 1.77
N SER A 81 9.51 0.05 1.59
CA SER A 81 8.56 0.69 0.68
C SER A 81 9.11 2.04 0.21
N GLY A 82 8.87 2.35 -1.06
CA GLY A 82 9.13 3.67 -1.63
C GLY A 82 8.13 4.76 -1.19
N VAL A 83 8.50 6.02 -1.41
CA VAL A 83 7.66 7.20 -1.14
C VAL A 83 6.38 7.21 -1.96
N ILE A 84 6.42 6.80 -3.22
CA ILE A 84 5.25 6.75 -4.10
C ILE A 84 4.22 5.77 -3.55
N CYS A 85 4.67 4.59 -3.12
CA CYS A 85 3.81 3.57 -2.52
C CYS A 85 3.08 4.13 -1.28
N ILE A 86 3.77 4.89 -0.44
CA ILE A 86 3.18 5.53 0.75
C ILE A 86 2.13 6.57 0.35
N ILE A 87 2.42 7.42 -0.63
CA ILE A 87 1.47 8.43 -1.11
C ILE A 87 0.20 7.75 -1.67
N MET A 88 0.38 6.69 -2.48
CA MET A 88 -0.72 5.90 -3.01
C MET A 88 -1.53 5.22 -1.91
N ALA A 89 -0.86 4.63 -0.93
CA ALA A 89 -1.50 3.96 0.20
C ALA A 89 -2.31 4.96 1.05
N ILE A 90 -1.78 6.14 1.35
CA ILE A 90 -2.51 7.20 2.06
C ILE A 90 -3.76 7.61 1.27
N GLY A 91 -3.62 7.81 -0.05
CA GLY A 91 -4.71 8.17 -0.94
C GLY A 91 -5.85 7.15 -0.98
N LEU A 92 -5.58 5.87 -0.71
CA LEU A 92 -6.59 4.82 -0.61
C LEU A 92 -7.11 4.64 0.81
N ILE A 93 -6.22 4.48 1.79
CA ILE A 93 -6.56 4.11 3.17
C ILE A 93 -7.41 5.19 3.86
N VAL A 94 -7.04 6.47 3.72
CA VAL A 94 -7.74 7.55 4.44
C VAL A 94 -9.22 7.68 4.01
N PRO A 95 -9.56 7.70 2.71
CA PRO A 95 -10.96 7.64 2.28
C PRO A 95 -11.73 6.44 2.82
N PHE A 96 -11.12 5.25 2.86
CA PHE A 96 -11.78 4.05 3.38
C PHE A 96 -11.98 4.06 4.90
N ILE A 97 -11.02 4.60 5.67
CA ILE A 97 -11.23 4.89 7.11
C ILE A 97 -12.43 5.83 7.29
N PHE A 98 -12.49 6.90 6.48
CA PHE A 98 -13.61 7.83 6.53
C PHE A 98 -14.95 7.19 6.16
N LEU A 99 -14.97 6.32 5.14
CA LEU A 99 -16.16 5.56 4.76
C LEU A 99 -16.65 4.68 5.90
N GLY A 100 -15.76 3.92 6.54
CA GLY A 100 -16.09 3.11 7.73
C GLY A 100 -16.64 3.95 8.88
N TYR A 101 -16.05 5.12 9.11
CA TYR A 101 -16.53 6.09 10.09
C TYR A 101 -17.96 6.57 9.80
N VAL A 102 -18.28 6.87 8.53
CA VAL A 102 -19.63 7.25 8.10
C VAL A 102 -20.62 6.09 8.26
N ILE A 103 -20.23 4.86 7.91
CA ILE A 103 -21.06 3.66 8.10
C ILE A 103 -21.43 3.51 9.58
N ALA A 104 -20.47 3.60 10.50
CA ALA A 104 -20.75 3.54 11.94
C ALA A 104 -21.72 4.65 12.40
N ARG A 105 -21.63 5.85 11.81
CA ARG A 105 -22.56 6.95 12.10
C ARG A 105 -23.99 6.64 11.65
N LEU A 106 -24.14 6.07 10.46
CA LEU A 106 -25.44 5.68 9.92
C LEU A 106 -26.06 4.56 10.76
N VAL A 107 -25.29 3.50 11.02
CA VAL A 107 -25.75 2.35 11.81
C VAL A 107 -26.15 2.76 13.24
N LYS A 108 -25.43 3.74 13.84
CA LYS A 108 -25.83 4.34 15.11
C LYS A 108 -27.19 5.06 15.03
N ARG A 109 -27.49 5.76 13.94
CA ARG A 109 -28.78 6.45 13.76
C ARG A 109 -29.96 5.48 13.85
N TYR A 110 -29.75 4.23 13.47
CA TYR A 110 -30.72 3.15 13.59
C TYR A 110 -30.64 2.39 14.93
N SER A 111 -29.91 2.90 15.93
CA SER A 111 -29.72 2.31 17.26
C SER A 111 -29.18 0.87 17.28
N LEU A 112 -28.50 0.44 16.21
CA LEU A 112 -27.96 -0.92 16.09
C LEU A 112 -26.66 -1.12 16.89
N ILE A 113 -25.94 -0.04 17.21
CA ILE A 113 -24.64 -0.10 17.91
C ILE A 113 -24.59 0.97 19.02
N LYS A 114 -24.08 0.58 20.20
CA LYS A 114 -23.87 1.49 21.35
C LYS A 114 -22.45 2.06 21.35
N GLU A 115 -22.31 3.27 21.89
CA GLU A 115 -20.99 3.90 22.04
C GLU A 115 -20.17 3.21 23.12
N THR A 116 -18.90 2.96 22.83
CA THR A 116 -18.00 2.28 23.77
C THR A 116 -16.56 2.75 23.61
N ASN A 117 -15.84 2.79 24.73
CA ASN A 117 -14.39 2.98 24.76
C ASN A 117 -13.70 1.70 25.31
N ARG A 118 -14.38 0.56 25.30
CA ARG A 118 -13.81 -0.73 25.71
C ARG A 118 -13.05 -1.32 24.52
N LEU A 119 -11.73 -1.46 24.66
CA LEU A 119 -10.85 -1.94 23.59
C LEU A 119 -11.28 -3.32 23.07
N SER A 120 -11.71 -4.24 23.93
CA SER A 120 -12.16 -5.57 23.54
C SER A 120 -13.32 -5.57 22.53
N VAL A 121 -14.23 -4.59 22.65
CA VAL A 121 -15.35 -4.43 21.71
C VAL A 121 -14.88 -3.74 20.43
N LEU A 122 -13.96 -2.78 20.54
CA LEU A 122 -13.43 -2.02 19.41
C LEU A 122 -12.51 -2.84 18.50
N VAL A 123 -11.87 -3.89 19.02
CA VAL A 123 -11.01 -4.79 18.22
C VAL A 123 -11.83 -5.82 17.46
N LEU A 124 -13.04 -6.18 17.92
CA LEU A 124 -13.89 -7.21 17.33
C LEU A 124 -14.11 -7.08 15.81
N PRO A 125 -14.27 -5.86 15.24
CA PRO A 125 -14.37 -5.67 13.80
C PRO A 125 -13.18 -6.25 13.01
N ILE A 126 -11.97 -6.42 13.58
CA ILE A 126 -10.80 -6.97 12.89
C ILE A 126 -10.98 -8.43 12.45
N LEU A 127 -11.90 -9.18 13.07
CA LEU A 127 -12.10 -10.62 12.82
C LEU A 127 -12.36 -10.94 11.34
N PRO A 128 -13.28 -10.26 10.63
CA PRO A 128 -13.42 -10.37 9.18
C PRO A 128 -12.12 -10.29 8.40
N PHE A 129 -11.22 -9.36 8.75
CA PHE A 129 -9.92 -9.22 8.09
C PHE A 129 -9.02 -10.43 8.38
N LEU A 130 -8.93 -10.85 9.64
CA LEU A 130 -8.10 -12.00 10.04
C LEU A 130 -8.50 -13.30 9.33
N LEU A 131 -9.78 -13.45 8.99
CA LEU A 131 -10.29 -14.62 8.26
C LEU A 131 -10.14 -14.46 6.74
N MET A 132 -10.55 -13.31 6.19
CA MET A 132 -10.56 -13.11 4.74
C MET A 132 -9.16 -12.99 4.14
N ALA A 133 -8.23 -12.35 4.83
CA ALA A 133 -6.93 -12.01 4.23
C ALA A 133 -6.09 -13.26 3.89
N PRO A 134 -5.92 -14.25 4.81
CA PRO A 134 -5.27 -15.51 4.47
C PRO A 134 -6.07 -16.31 3.45
N THR A 135 -7.40 -16.34 3.58
CA THR A 135 -8.29 -17.09 2.68
C THR A 135 -8.14 -16.62 1.23
N GLU A 136 -8.06 -15.30 1.00
CA GLU A 136 -7.85 -14.74 -0.33
C GLU A 136 -6.50 -15.17 -0.91
N HIS A 137 -5.43 -15.10 -0.12
CA HIS A 137 -4.09 -15.51 -0.55
C HIS A 137 -4.07 -16.98 -0.97
N PHE A 138 -4.62 -17.88 -0.14
CA PHE A 138 -4.66 -19.31 -0.46
C PHE A 138 -5.52 -19.64 -1.70
N LEU A 139 -6.63 -18.90 -1.92
CA LEU A 139 -7.49 -19.13 -3.09
C LEU A 139 -6.91 -18.58 -4.40
N LYS A 140 -6.06 -17.56 -4.34
CA LYS A 140 -5.47 -16.90 -5.50
C LYS A 140 -4.12 -17.47 -5.92
N LYS A 141 -3.44 -18.20 -5.03
CA LYS A 141 -2.10 -18.76 -5.28
C LYS A 141 -2.00 -19.58 -6.57
N ASP A 142 -3.09 -20.26 -6.97
CA ASP A 142 -3.11 -21.10 -8.17
C ASP A 142 -3.69 -20.39 -9.41
N LYS A 143 -4.00 -19.09 -9.33
CA LYS A 143 -4.72 -18.33 -10.36
C LYS A 143 -3.98 -17.05 -10.75
N GLU A 144 -2.67 -17.09 -10.89
CA GLU A 144 -1.92 -15.97 -11.48
C GLU A 144 -2.33 -15.79 -12.95
N ILE A 145 -3.20 -14.83 -13.20
CA ILE A 145 -3.58 -14.42 -14.55
C ILE A 145 -2.45 -13.54 -15.06
N VAL A 146 -1.76 -13.98 -16.11
CA VAL A 146 -0.77 -13.15 -16.80
C VAL A 146 -1.51 -12.05 -17.54
N ILE A 147 -1.40 -10.82 -17.04
CA ILE A 147 -1.94 -9.64 -17.72
C ILE A 147 -0.86 -9.13 -18.69
N GLU A 148 -1.11 -9.26 -19.99
CA GLU A 148 -0.25 -8.67 -21.00
C GLU A 148 -0.46 -7.15 -21.06
N VAL A 149 0.63 -6.39 -20.95
CA VAL A 149 0.64 -4.94 -21.13
C VAL A 149 1.57 -4.63 -22.29
N LYS A 150 1.05 -4.00 -23.35
CA LYS A 150 1.81 -3.63 -24.55
C LYS A 150 1.87 -2.11 -24.72
N THR A 151 3.07 -1.60 -24.96
CA THR A 151 3.33 -0.21 -25.34
C THR A 151 4.10 -0.20 -26.66
N GLU A 152 3.76 0.69 -27.58
CA GLU A 152 4.39 0.79 -28.89
C GLU A 152 4.86 2.23 -29.17
N LYS A 153 6.00 2.35 -29.85
CA LYS A 153 6.50 3.62 -30.39
C LYS A 153 7.01 3.37 -31.81
N ILE A 154 6.41 4.05 -32.78
CA ILE A 154 6.80 3.96 -34.19
C ILE A 154 8.02 4.86 -34.44
N LEU A 155 9.07 4.29 -35.01
CA LEU A 155 10.30 4.98 -35.39
C LEU A 155 10.51 4.85 -36.89
N ASN A 156 11.04 5.90 -37.54
CA ASN A 156 11.30 5.91 -38.98
C ASN A 156 12.66 5.25 -39.32
N TYR A 157 12.89 4.03 -38.83
CA TYR A 157 14.11 3.24 -39.05
C TYR A 157 13.74 1.78 -39.31
N THR A 158 14.64 1.02 -39.94
CA THR A 158 14.40 -0.43 -40.15
C THR A 158 14.51 -1.20 -38.83
N PRO A 159 13.86 -2.37 -38.70
CA PRO A 159 13.98 -3.20 -37.50
C PRO A 159 15.43 -3.55 -37.13
N GLU A 160 16.28 -3.79 -38.14
CA GLU A 160 17.70 -4.12 -37.95
C GLU A 160 18.45 -2.93 -37.35
N GLN A 161 18.23 -1.72 -37.87
CA GLN A 161 18.83 -0.50 -37.34
C GLN A 161 18.42 -0.23 -35.90
N VAL A 162 17.14 -0.44 -35.57
CA VAL A 162 16.64 -0.26 -34.21
C VAL A 162 17.22 -1.32 -33.27
N PHE A 163 17.24 -2.58 -33.71
CA PHE A 163 17.78 -3.69 -32.92
C PHE A 163 19.27 -3.48 -32.62
N ASP A 164 20.08 -3.14 -33.63
CA ASP A 164 21.50 -2.85 -33.47
C ASP A 164 21.76 -1.69 -32.50
N ALA A 165 20.86 -0.70 -32.46
CA ALA A 165 20.96 0.43 -31.54
C ALA A 165 20.60 0.10 -30.08
N ILE A 166 19.80 -0.94 -29.82
CA ILE A 166 19.30 -1.26 -28.46
C ILE A 166 19.84 -2.57 -27.89
N LYS A 167 20.50 -3.42 -28.71
CA LYS A 167 20.99 -4.75 -28.29
C LYS A 167 22.03 -4.65 -27.17
N SER A 168 22.92 -3.68 -27.25
CA SER A 168 23.91 -3.33 -26.21
C SER A 168 24.02 -1.81 -26.11
N VAL A 169 23.86 -1.27 -24.90
CA VAL A 169 23.86 0.18 -24.62
C VAL A 169 24.84 0.45 -23.49
N ASP A 170 26.01 1.01 -23.83
CA ASP A 170 27.07 1.29 -22.86
C ASP A 170 26.69 2.40 -21.87
N THR A 171 25.95 3.41 -22.32
CA THR A 171 25.45 4.50 -21.47
C THR A 171 24.08 4.95 -21.94
N LEU A 172 23.09 4.92 -21.05
CA LEU A 172 21.73 5.37 -21.34
C LEU A 172 21.53 6.82 -20.87
N ASP A 173 22.00 7.77 -21.68
CA ASP A 173 21.98 9.22 -21.40
C ASP A 173 20.76 9.95 -22.01
N ALA A 174 19.60 9.29 -21.98
CA ALA A 174 18.34 9.86 -22.43
C ALA A 174 17.62 10.59 -21.28
N GLU A 175 16.79 11.59 -21.62
CA GLU A 175 15.93 12.23 -20.64
C GLU A 175 15.01 11.19 -19.98
N LYS A 176 15.14 11.04 -18.66
CA LYS A 176 14.36 10.06 -17.91
C LYS A 176 13.02 10.68 -17.49
N PRO A 177 11.89 9.96 -17.69
CA PRO A 177 10.60 10.38 -17.17
C PRO A 177 10.65 10.71 -15.68
N PHE A 178 9.84 11.67 -15.26
CA PHE A 178 9.75 12.10 -13.86
C PHE A 178 9.55 10.94 -12.89
N LEU A 179 8.70 9.96 -13.23
CA LEU A 179 8.44 8.78 -12.39
C LEU A 179 9.70 7.95 -12.10
N LEU A 180 10.66 7.87 -13.04
CA LEU A 180 11.93 7.18 -12.81
C LEU A 180 12.85 7.92 -11.82
N LYS A 181 12.61 9.21 -11.54
CA LYS A 181 13.49 10.02 -10.68
C LYS A 181 13.18 9.90 -9.18
N ILE A 182 12.07 9.25 -8.80
CA ILE A 182 11.51 9.36 -7.44
C ILE A 182 11.68 8.07 -6.63
N ASP A 183 11.44 6.90 -7.24
CA ASP A 183 11.47 5.60 -6.54
C ASP A 183 11.86 4.41 -7.44
N LEU A 184 11.72 4.53 -8.76
CA LEU A 184 11.98 3.41 -9.66
C LEU A 184 13.49 3.29 -9.96
N PRO A 185 14.03 2.07 -10.12
CA PRO A 185 15.39 1.86 -10.58
C PRO A 185 15.63 2.52 -11.94
N ILE A 186 16.71 3.31 -12.06
CA ILE A 186 17.05 4.02 -13.29
C ILE A 186 18.06 3.19 -14.08
N PRO A 187 17.74 2.71 -15.29
CA PRO A 187 18.69 1.97 -16.11
C PRO A 187 19.86 2.87 -16.53
N THR A 188 21.08 2.36 -16.40
CA THR A 188 22.33 3.08 -16.72
C THR A 188 23.06 2.49 -17.92
N LYS A 189 23.11 1.15 -18.02
CA LYS A 189 23.77 0.43 -19.12
C LYS A 189 23.20 -0.98 -19.27
N CYS A 190 23.27 -1.55 -20.46
CA CYS A 190 22.94 -2.95 -20.73
C CYS A 190 24.00 -3.53 -21.67
N ILE A 191 24.67 -4.60 -21.24
CA ILE A 191 25.76 -5.23 -22.00
C ILE A 191 25.28 -6.60 -22.47
N LEU A 192 25.39 -6.86 -23.77
CA LEU A 192 25.14 -8.18 -24.36
C LEU A 192 26.44 -8.97 -24.40
N GLU A 193 26.43 -10.22 -23.93
CA GLU A 193 27.65 -11.04 -23.92
C GLU A 193 28.06 -11.50 -25.32
N LYS A 194 27.09 -11.90 -26.14
CA LYS A 194 27.27 -12.43 -27.50
C LYS A 194 26.05 -12.15 -28.37
N GLU A 195 26.26 -12.02 -29.68
CA GLU A 195 25.18 -11.82 -30.65
C GLU A 195 24.62 -13.15 -31.17
N GLU A 196 24.07 -13.95 -30.26
CA GLU A 196 23.45 -15.25 -30.58
C GLU A 196 22.17 -15.48 -29.78
N VAL A 197 21.26 -16.31 -30.32
CA VAL A 197 20.03 -16.68 -29.61
C VAL A 197 20.39 -17.44 -28.34
N GLY A 198 19.88 -16.97 -27.21
CA GLY A 198 20.17 -17.53 -25.88
C GLY A 198 21.30 -16.82 -25.13
N ALA A 199 21.95 -15.81 -25.73
CA ALA A 199 22.93 -14.99 -25.03
C ALA A 199 22.30 -14.17 -23.89
N LEU A 200 23.06 -13.96 -22.82
CA LEU A 200 22.63 -13.16 -21.67
C LEU A 200 22.86 -11.67 -21.94
N ARG A 201 21.90 -10.85 -21.49
CA ARG A 201 22.01 -9.38 -21.46
C ARG A 201 21.96 -8.89 -20.02
N THR A 202 23.05 -8.33 -19.55
CA THR A 202 23.16 -7.79 -18.18
C THR A 202 22.85 -6.31 -18.18
N CYS A 203 21.72 -5.92 -17.57
CA CYS A 203 21.32 -4.53 -17.40
C CYS A 203 21.61 -4.04 -15.98
N TYR A 204 22.18 -2.84 -15.89
CA TYR A 204 22.58 -2.21 -14.65
C TYR A 204 21.66 -1.03 -14.38
N PHE A 205 21.28 -0.90 -13.12
CA PHE A 205 20.39 0.14 -12.64
C PHE A 205 21.08 0.92 -11.52
N LYS A 206 20.78 2.21 -11.45
CA LYS A 206 21.15 3.11 -10.37
C LYS A 206 19.88 3.50 -9.63
N ALA A 207 19.97 3.61 -8.31
CA ALA A 207 18.83 3.90 -7.44
C ALA A 207 17.70 2.84 -7.56
N GLY A 208 16.55 3.13 -6.94
CA GLY A 208 15.52 2.16 -6.63
C GLY A 208 15.68 1.66 -5.19
N ARG A 209 14.76 2.04 -4.31
CA ARG A 209 14.61 1.50 -2.95
C ARG A 209 13.19 0.98 -2.80
#